data_AF-A0A497GWP7-F1
#
_entry.id   AF-A0A497GWP7-F1
#
_cell.length_a   1.000
_cell.length_b   1.000
_cell.length_c   1.000
_cell.angle_alpha   90.00
_cell.angle_beta   90.00
_cell.angle_gamma   90.00
#
_symmetry.space_group_name_H-M   'P 1'
#
loop_
_entity.id
_entity.type
_entity.pdbx_description
1 polymer ?
#
loop_
_entity_poly.entity_id
_entity_poly.type
_entity_poly.pdbx_seq_one_letter_code
_entity_poly.pdbx_strand_id
1 'polypeptide(L)'
;MEFGLVANISDPELLMGLVHDAGTLFYQRLGKGIYNVIYFSRTRVVAFKGKLTKEQEERIKSIGYEVKEISIDFDTGMVEIKQ
;
A
#
# COMPACT_ATOMS: atom_id res chain seq x y z
N MET A 1 -3.24 4.81 -25.96
CA MET A 1 -2.24 5.28 -24.97
C MET A 1 -2.67 4.68 -23.64
N GLU A 2 -1.87 3.76 -23.09
CA GLU A 2 -2.17 3.13 -21.81
C GLU A 2 -1.45 3.92 -20.72
N PHE A 3 -2.20 4.45 -19.76
CA PHE A 3 -1.66 5.23 -18.65
C PHE A 3 -1.50 4.32 -17.44
N GLY A 4 -0.32 4.36 -16.81
CA GLY A 4 -0.05 3.74 -15.51
C GLY A 4 0.14 4.80 -14.42
N LEU A 5 -0.26 4.48 -13.20
CA LEU A 5 -0.04 5.33 -12.02
C LEU A 5 0.98 4.67 -11.09
N VAL A 6 2.04 5.38 -10.75
CA VAL A 6 2.95 5.03 -9.65
C VAL A 6 2.90 6.18 -8.66
N ALA A 7 2.48 5.89 -7.43
CA ALA A 7 2.34 6.87 -6.36
C ALA A 7 3.17 6.43 -5.16
N ASN A 8 4.09 7.29 -4.71
CA ASN A 8 4.80 7.14 -3.45
C ASN A 8 4.35 8.27 -2.52
N ILE A 9 3.50 7.94 -1.55
CA ILE A 9 2.72 8.91 -0.79
C ILE A 9 2.86 8.70 0.71
N SER A 10 2.64 9.77 1.48
CA SER A 10 2.58 9.74 2.95
C SER A 10 1.26 10.25 3.49
N ASP A 11 0.38 10.75 2.62
CA ASP A 11 -0.98 11.19 2.96
C ASP A 11 -1.91 9.96 3.07
N PRO A 12 -2.43 9.67 4.27
CA PRO A 12 -3.27 8.50 4.46
C PRO A 12 -4.66 8.66 3.83
N GLU A 13 -5.19 9.88 3.69
CA GLU A 13 -6.48 10.10 3.01
C GLU A 13 -6.35 9.83 1.51
N LEU A 14 -5.23 10.22 0.92
CA LEU A 14 -4.92 9.89 -0.47
C LEU A 14 -4.79 8.37 -0.68
N LEU A 15 -4.15 7.65 0.26
CA LEU A 15 -4.13 6.18 0.22
C LEU A 15 -5.56 5.61 0.21
N MET A 16 -6.42 6.07 1.13
CA MET A 16 -7.82 5.64 1.23
C MET A 16 -8.63 5.91 -0.04
N GLY A 17 -8.33 7.00 -0.75
CA GLY A 17 -8.96 7.35 -2.01
C GLY A 17 -8.45 6.56 -3.22
N LEU A 18 -7.23 6.03 -3.17
CA LEU A 18 -6.61 5.28 -4.27
C LEU A 18 -6.82 3.77 -4.20
N VAL A 19 -7.08 3.25 -3.00
CA VAL A 19 -7.35 1.81 -2.77
C VAL A 19 -8.78 1.48 -3.17
N HIS A 20 -8.92 0.50 -4.06
CA HIS A 20 -10.21 0.01 -4.57
C HIS A 20 -10.21 -1.50 -4.72
N ASP A 21 -11.40 -2.09 -4.75
CA ASP A 21 -11.66 -3.55 -4.72
C ASP A 21 -11.00 -4.35 -5.85
N ALA A 22 -10.58 -3.70 -6.94
CA ALA A 22 -9.96 -4.36 -8.10
C ALA A 22 -8.45 -4.60 -7.96
N GLY A 23 -7.85 -4.27 -6.82
CA GLY A 23 -6.42 -4.51 -6.56
C GLY A 23 -6.19 -5.20 -5.22
N THR A 24 -4.94 -5.51 -4.95
CA THR A 24 -4.52 -6.18 -3.73
C THR A 24 -3.72 -5.22 -2.86
N LEU A 25 -4.08 -5.15 -1.58
CA LEU A 25 -3.37 -4.38 -0.58
C LEU A 25 -2.54 -5.32 0.30
N PHE A 26 -1.26 -5.02 0.46
CA PHE A 26 -0.38 -5.65 1.44
C PHE A 26 0.07 -4.60 2.44
N TYR A 27 0.17 -4.97 3.71
CA TYR A 27 0.63 -4.07 4.75
C TYR A 27 1.58 -4.74 5.74
N GLN A 28 2.52 -3.95 6.22
CA GLN A 28 3.49 -4.32 7.24
C GLN A 28 3.41 -3.30 8.37
N ARG A 29 3.30 -3.78 9.62
CA ARG A 29 3.34 -2.92 10.80
C ARG A 29 4.78 -2.59 11.15
N LEU A 30 5.08 -1.30 11.23
CA LEU A 30 6.41 -0.81 11.65
C LEU A 30 6.44 -0.37 13.13
N GLY A 31 5.30 -0.51 13.83
CA GLY A 31 5.15 -0.12 15.23
C GLY A 31 4.72 1.34 15.41
N LYS A 32 4.26 1.70 16.63
CA LYS A 32 3.79 3.07 16.98
C LYS A 32 2.72 3.63 16.02
N GLY A 33 1.87 2.76 15.47
CA GLY A 33 0.83 3.12 14.49
C GLY A 33 1.36 3.48 13.10
N ILE A 34 2.63 3.18 12.81
CA ILE A 34 3.25 3.39 11.49
C ILE A 34 3.09 2.11 10.68
N TYR A 35 2.66 2.27 9.43
CA TYR A 35 2.45 1.21 8.46
C TYR A 35 3.28 1.47 7.20
N ASN A 36 3.80 0.40 6.64
CA ASN A 36 4.24 0.33 5.26
C ASN A 36 3.15 -0.41 4.48
N VAL A 37 2.57 0.22 3.48
CA VAL A 37 1.45 -0.30 2.72
C VAL A 37 1.81 -0.25 1.25
N ILE A 38 1.52 -1.32 0.53
CA ILE A 38 1.50 -1.28 -0.91
C ILE A 38 0.15 -1.75 -1.43
N TYR A 39 -0.43 -0.97 -2.32
CA TYR A 39 -1.56 -1.38 -3.13
C TYR A 39 -1.09 -1.58 -4.57
N PHE A 40 -1.42 -2.73 -5.12
CA PHE A 40 -1.07 -3.08 -6.49
C PHE A 40 -2.31 -3.52 -7.26
N SER A 41 -2.53 -2.92 -8.41
CA SER A 41 -3.50 -3.37 -9.41
C SER A 41 -2.87 -3.35 -10.80
N ARG A 42 -3.61 -3.78 -11.82
CA ARG A 42 -3.11 -3.95 -13.20
C ARG A 42 -2.33 -2.74 -13.73
N THR A 43 -2.73 -1.52 -13.38
CA THR A 43 -2.11 -0.28 -13.89
C THR A 43 -1.71 0.69 -12.79
N ARG A 44 -1.81 0.29 -11.51
CA ARG A 44 -1.55 1.19 -10.37
C ARG A 44 -0.68 0.53 -9.33
N VAL A 45 0.36 1.25 -8.92
CA VAL A 45 1.17 0.93 -7.74
C VAL A 45 1.11 2.12 -6.81
N VAL A 46 0.66 1.88 -5.58
CA VAL A 46 0.61 2.91 -4.53
C VAL A 46 1.43 2.41 -3.35
N ALA A 47 2.57 3.03 -3.13
CA ALA A 47 3.41 2.83 -1.97
C ALA A 47 3.06 3.91 -0.94
N PHE A 48 2.78 3.49 0.29
CA PHE A 48 2.53 4.38 1.41
C PHE A 48 3.40 4.00 2.60
N LYS A 49 3.98 5.00 3.25
CA LYS A 49 4.64 4.83 4.54
C LYS A 49 4.28 5.99 5.46
N GLY A 50 3.52 5.69 6.50
CA GLY A 50 2.99 6.73 7.37
C GLY A 50 2.19 6.20 8.54
N LYS A 51 1.68 7.14 9.35
CA LYS A 51 0.75 6.82 10.43
C LYS A 51 -0.66 6.72 9.89
N LEU A 52 -1.42 5.78 10.45
CA LEU A 52 -2.84 5.64 10.19
C LEU A 52 -3.65 5.98 11.43
N THR A 53 -4.84 6.53 11.23
CA THR A 53 -5.87 6.56 12.28
C THR A 53 -6.39 5.15 12.54
N LYS A 54 -7.12 4.95 13.65
CA LYS A 54 -7.72 3.65 13.96
C LYS A 54 -8.68 3.17 12.87
N GLU A 55 -9.48 4.08 12.34
CA GLU A 55 -10.44 3.77 11.26
C GLU A 55 -9.72 3.34 9.98
N GLN A 56 -8.67 4.06 9.59
CA GLN A 56 -7.86 3.71 8.42
C GLN A 56 -7.13 2.37 8.62
N GLU A 57 -6.62 2.13 9.83
CA GLU A 57 -6.02 0.85 10.21
C GLU A 57 -7.02 -0.31 10.08
N GLU A 58 -8.24 -0.15 10.61
CA GLU A 58 -9.30 -1.15 10.49
C GLU A 58 -9.67 -1.41 9.03
N ARG A 59 -9.73 -0.35 8.22
CA ARG A 59 -10.01 -0.46 6.78
C ARG A 59 -8.91 -1.24 6.04
N ILE A 60 -7.63 -0.93 6.24
CA ILE A 60 -6.57 -1.68 5.52
C ILE A 60 -6.48 -3.14 5.97
N LYS A 61 -6.85 -3.44 7.23
CA LYS A 61 -6.92 -4.82 7.73
C LYS A 61 -8.08 -5.60 7.14
N SER A 62 -9.20 -4.95 6.84
CA SER A 62 -10.38 -5.64 6.30
C SER A 62 -10.23 -5.97 4.81
N ILE A 63 -9.43 -5.20 4.07
CA ILE A 63 -9.26 -5.34 2.61
C ILE A 63 -7.87 -5.81 2.19
N GLY A 64 -6.93 -5.94 3.12
CA GLY A 64 -5.53 -6.22 2.82
C GLY A 64 -4.95 -7.39 3.61
N TYR A 65 -3.73 -7.76 3.23
CA TYR A 65 -2.98 -8.87 3.82
C TYR A 65 -1.80 -8.35 4.63
N GLU A 66 -1.69 -8.80 5.88
CA GLU A 66 -0.51 -8.56 6.70
C GLU A 66 0.67 -9.39 6.20
N VAL A 67 1.83 -8.75 6.05
CA VAL A 67 3.06 -9.38 5.55
C VAL A 67 4.26 -8.98 6.42
N LYS A 68 5.29 -9.82 6.45
CA LYS A 68 6.49 -9.59 7.26
C LYS A 68 7.36 -8.49 6.68
N GLU A 69 7.49 -8.44 5.37
CA GLU A 69 8.36 -7.50 4.66
C GLU A 69 7.75 -7.09 3.31
N ILE A 70 7.88 -5.81 2.98
CA ILE A 70 7.55 -5.23 1.67
C ILE A 70 8.81 -4.51 1.18
N SER A 71 9.30 -4.92 0.02
CA SER A 71 10.42 -4.28 -0.67
C SER A 71 9.96 -3.85 -2.06
N ILE A 72 10.27 -2.61 -2.42
CA ILE A 72 9.91 -2.03 -3.72
C ILE A 72 11.19 -1.56 -4.38
N ASP A 73 11.44 -2.09 -5.57
CA ASP A 73 12.48 -1.60 -6.46
C ASP A 73 11.82 -0.72 -7.53
N PHE A 74 12.02 0.59 -7.41
CA PHE A 74 11.46 1.57 -8.34
C PHE A 74 12.20 1.61 -9.68
N ASP A 75 13.43 1.11 -9.76
CA ASP A 75 14.21 1.08 -11.00
C ASP A 75 13.76 -0.08 -11.89
N THR A 76 13.44 -1.24 -11.29
CA THR A 76 12.92 -2.41 -12.01
C THR A 76 11.39 -2.52 -12.01
N GLY A 77 10.71 -1.74 -11.17
CA GLY A 77 9.25 -1.81 -10.99
C GLY A 77 8.80 -3.08 -10.27
N MET A 78 9.70 -3.78 -9.59
CA MET A 78 9.40 -5.00 -8.86
C MET A 78 8.93 -4.71 -7.43
N VAL A 79 7.93 -5.48 -7.00
CA VAL A 79 7.45 -5.51 -5.63
C VAL A 79 7.69 -6.92 -5.08
N GLU A 80 8.46 -7.02 -4.01
CA GLU A 80 8.69 -8.26 -3.27
C GLU A 80 7.90 -8.23 -1.96
N ILE A 81 7.15 -9.31 -1.72
CA ILE A 81 6.35 -9.52 -0.53
C ILE A 81 6.84 -10.80 0.16
N LYS A 82 7.14 -10.72 1.46
CA LYS A 82 7.46 -11.91 2.28
C LYS A 82 6.43 -12.08 3.38
N GLN A 83 5.87 -13.28 3.50
CA GLN A 83 4.85 -13.64 4.49
C GLN A 83 5.37 -14.58 5.57
#